data_AF-A0A6A7XZT4-F1
#
_entry.id   AF-A0A6A7XZT4-F1
#
_cell.length_a   1.000
_cell.length_b   1.000
_cell.length_c   1.000
_cell.angle_alpha   90.00
_cell.angle_beta   90.00
_cell.angle_gamma   90.00
#
_symmetry.space_group_name_H-M   'P 1'
#
loop_
_entity.id
_entity.type
_entity.pdbx_description
1 polymer ?
#
loop_
_entity_poly.entity_id
_entity_poly.type
_entity_poly.pdbx_seq_one_letter_code
_entity_poly.pdbx_strand_id
1 'polypeptide(L)'
;MRSLKALTLAVGMAALATGAAQAQQQPQPSPAEMLMQYCKPDIERLCPTVPPGEGRLMKCLMAHKMQMSVGCAETLKKLKQMKMTP
;
A
#
# COMPACT_ATOMS: atom_id res chain seq x y z
N MET A 1 -14.57 -1.70 24.46
CA MET A 1 -15.53 -0.64 24.85
C MET A 1 -15.80 0.30 23.66
N ARG A 2 -16.37 -0.25 22.58
CA ARG A 2 -17.06 0.48 21.51
C ARG A 2 -18.40 -0.25 21.32
N SER A 3 -19.19 -0.18 22.38
CA SER A 3 -20.54 -0.72 22.45
C SER A 3 -21.52 0.41 22.11
N LEU A 4 -22.68 0.04 21.57
CA LEU A 4 -23.84 0.88 21.23
C LEU A 4 -23.81 1.59 19.86
N LYS A 5 -24.02 0.79 18.82
CA LYS A 5 -25.00 1.14 17.79
C LYS A 5 -25.89 -0.09 17.52
N ALA A 6 -26.62 -0.47 18.57
CA ALA A 6 -27.78 -1.34 18.46
C ALA A 6 -28.96 -0.50 17.96
N LEU A 7 -29.87 -1.16 17.24
CA LEU A 7 -31.10 -0.65 16.61
C LEU A 7 -30.93 0.19 15.34
N THR A 8 -30.66 -0.49 14.22
CA THR A 8 -31.41 -0.22 13.00
C THR A 8 -31.95 -1.54 12.47
N LEU A 9 -33.24 -1.74 12.73
CA LEU A 9 -34.22 -2.60 12.05
C LEU A 9 -33.68 -3.88 11.39
N ALA A 10 -34.14 -5.01 11.92
CA ALA A 10 -34.16 -6.29 11.21
C ALA A 10 -34.91 -6.14 9.88
N VAL A 11 -34.20 -5.72 8.82
CA VAL A 11 -34.61 -6.02 7.45
C VAL A 11 -34.18 -7.46 7.23
N GLY A 12 -35.10 -8.38 7.49
CA GLY A 12 -35.01 -9.70 6.93
C GLY A 12 -34.93 -9.56 5.41
N MET A 13 -33.75 -9.77 4.85
CA MET A 13 -33.58 -10.12 3.46
C MET A 13 -32.82 -11.42 3.41
N ALA A 14 -33.60 -12.49 3.35
CA ALA A 14 -33.17 -13.75 2.81
C ALA A 14 -32.52 -13.53 1.44
N ALA A 15 -31.35 -14.13 1.27
CA ALA A 15 -30.68 -14.50 0.02
C ALA A 15 -31.12 -13.76 -1.26
N LEU A 16 -30.29 -12.83 -1.73
CA LEU A 16 -30.00 -12.73 -3.16
C LEU A 16 -28.60 -13.28 -3.37
N ALA A 17 -28.51 -14.59 -3.63
CA ALA A 17 -27.38 -15.21 -4.26
C ALA A 17 -27.33 -14.77 -5.73
N THR A 18 -26.96 -13.51 -5.97
CA THR A 18 -26.31 -13.14 -7.22
C THR A 18 -24.83 -13.10 -6.89
N GLY A 19 -24.08 -14.10 -7.36
CA GLY A 19 -22.63 -14.13 -7.26
C GLY A 19 -22.02 -12.96 -8.03
N ALA A 20 -21.99 -11.79 -7.43
CA ALA A 20 -21.03 -10.76 -7.78
C ALA A 20 -19.74 -11.17 -7.08
N ALA A 21 -18.72 -11.49 -7.87
CA ALA A 21 -17.35 -11.55 -7.38
C ALA A 21 -17.13 -10.32 -6.48
N GLN A 22 -16.95 -10.56 -5.18
CA GLN A 22 -16.63 -9.52 -4.22
C GLN A 22 -15.21 -9.05 -4.53
N ALA A 23 -15.06 -8.25 -5.57
CA ALA A 23 -14.01 -7.25 -5.65
C ALA A 23 -14.39 -6.17 -4.63
N GLN A 24 -14.32 -6.50 -3.33
CA GLN A 24 -14.24 -5.52 -2.26
C GLN A 24 -12.86 -4.87 -2.37
N GLN A 25 -12.70 -4.09 -3.44
CA GLN A 25 -11.54 -3.27 -3.70
C GLN A 25 -11.64 -2.09 -2.74
N GLN A 26 -11.28 -2.32 -1.47
CA GLN A 26 -10.95 -1.21 -0.60
C GLN A 26 -9.88 -0.38 -1.32
N PRO A 27 -9.93 0.96 -1.30
CA PRO A 27 -8.85 1.77 -1.84
C PRO A 27 -7.60 1.48 -1.02
N GLN A 28 -6.75 0.58 -1.51
CA GLN A 28 -5.43 0.33 -0.95
C GLN A 28 -4.45 1.19 -1.73
N PRO A 29 -3.57 1.94 -1.06
CA PRO A 29 -2.54 2.70 -1.75
C PRO A 29 -1.68 1.72 -2.55
N SER A 30 -1.48 2.03 -3.83
CA SER A 30 -0.60 1.28 -4.69
C SER A 30 0.82 1.26 -4.12
N PRO A 31 1.64 0.25 -4.49
CA PRO A 31 3.05 0.22 -4.13
C PRO A 31 3.81 1.50 -4.48
N ALA A 32 3.45 2.16 -5.57
CA ALA A 32 4.06 3.41 -6.00
C ALA A 32 3.68 4.57 -5.07
N GLU A 33 2.42 4.69 -4.68
CA GLU A 33 1.94 5.72 -3.74
C GLU A 33 2.60 5.58 -2.37
N MET A 34 2.65 4.36 -1.82
CA MET A 34 3.37 4.12 -0.56
C MET A 34 4.86 4.48 -0.68
N LEU A 35 5.50 4.10 -1.79
CA LEU A 35 6.90 4.45 -2.00
C LEU A 35 7.09 5.98 -2.02
N MET A 36 6.25 6.72 -2.73
CA MET A 36 6.36 8.18 -2.77
C MET A 36 6.08 8.78 -1.39
N GLN A 37 5.06 8.30 -0.68
CA GLN A 37 4.68 8.84 0.62
C GLN A 37 5.80 8.70 1.67
N TYR A 38 6.48 7.56 1.72
CA TYR A 38 7.46 7.28 2.77
C TYR A 38 8.91 7.48 2.34
N CYS A 39 9.21 7.47 1.04
CA CYS A 39 10.56 7.60 0.52
C CYS A 39 10.83 8.91 -0.22
N LYS A 40 9.86 9.83 -0.38
CA LYS A 40 10.09 11.11 -1.09
C LYS A 40 11.39 11.84 -0.70
N PRO A 41 11.69 12.12 0.58
CA PRO A 41 12.92 12.82 0.94
C PRO A 41 14.18 12.02 0.58
N ASP A 42 14.12 10.70 0.66
CA ASP A 42 15.22 9.83 0.25
C ASP A 42 15.37 9.77 -1.27
N ILE A 43 14.27 9.83 -2.02
CA ILE A 43 14.28 9.89 -3.49
C ILE A 43 14.88 11.20 -3.96
N GLU A 44 14.47 12.33 -3.39
CA GLU A 44 14.98 13.65 -3.76
C GLU A 44 16.48 13.78 -3.45
N ARG A 45 16.94 13.19 -2.34
CA ARG A 45 18.35 13.25 -1.92
C ARG A 45 19.25 12.22 -2.58
N LEU A 46 18.79 10.98 -2.74
CA LEU A 46 19.61 9.84 -3.20
C LEU A 46 19.38 9.51 -4.68
N CYS A 47 18.23 9.85 -5.24
CA CYS A 47 17.81 9.45 -6.59
C CYS A 47 17.25 10.62 -7.43
N PRO A 48 17.84 11.84 -7.42
CA PRO A 48 17.24 13.04 -7.99
C PRO A 48 17.01 12.99 -9.52
N THR A 49 17.78 12.16 -10.23
CA THR A 49 17.72 12.03 -11.70
C THR A 49 16.97 10.79 -12.17
N VAL A 50 16.41 10.00 -11.24
CA VAL A 50 15.77 8.73 -11.56
C VAL A 50 14.28 8.96 -11.84
N PRO A 51 13.79 8.72 -13.07
CA PRO A 51 12.39 8.91 -13.38
C PRO A 51 11.52 7.83 -12.70
N PRO A 52 10.30 8.19 -12.25
CA PRO A 52 9.34 7.23 -11.69
C PRO A 52 8.92 6.19 -12.74
N GLY A 53 8.37 5.06 -12.29
CA GLY A 53 7.96 3.96 -13.18
C GLY A 53 8.95 2.79 -13.23
N GLU A 54 8.46 1.65 -13.71
CA GLU A 54 9.18 0.38 -13.93
C GLU A 54 10.08 -0.08 -12.76
N GLY A 55 9.77 0.35 -11.53
CA GLY A 55 10.57 0.04 -10.35
C GLY A 55 11.96 0.68 -10.31
N ARG A 56 12.28 1.66 -11.18
CA ARG A 56 13.58 2.34 -11.21
C ARG A 56 13.95 2.97 -9.86
N LEU A 57 12.99 3.67 -9.24
CA LEU A 57 13.19 4.28 -7.92
C LEU A 57 13.45 3.24 -6.83
N MET A 58 12.77 2.09 -6.84
CA MET A 58 13.07 1.00 -5.90
C MET A 58 14.50 0.47 -6.09
N LYS A 59 14.97 0.32 -7.33
CA LYS A 59 16.35 -0.13 -7.61
C LYS A 59 17.37 0.87 -7.08
N CYS A 60 17.16 2.16 -7.34
CA CYS A 60 18.03 3.21 -6.83
C CYS A 60 18.08 3.23 -5.29
N LEU A 61 16.92 3.24 -4.62
CA LEU A 61 16.87 3.21 -3.15
C LEU A 61 17.54 1.97 -2.57
N MET A 62 17.42 0.81 -3.23
CA MET A 62 18.11 -0.42 -2.81
C MET A 62 19.64 -0.33 -2.92
N ALA A 63 20.17 0.38 -3.93
CA ALA A 63 21.60 0.65 -4.04
C ALA A 63 22.09 1.56 -2.90
N HIS A 64 21.24 2.46 -2.42
CA HIS A 64 21.53 3.38 -1.30
C HIS A 64 20.97 2.92 0.05
N LYS A 65 20.76 1.61 0.25
CA LYS A 65 20.08 1.08 1.44
C LYS A 65 20.69 1.45 2.80
N MET A 66 21.99 1.74 2.82
CA MET A 66 22.71 2.15 4.03
C MET A 66 22.53 3.64 4.36
N GLN A 67 22.09 4.44 3.38
CA GLN A 67 21.96 5.89 3.47
C GLN A 67 20.50 6.35 3.53
N MET A 68 19.54 5.46 3.27
CA MET A 68 18.12 5.77 3.32
C MET A 68 17.64 5.91 4.77
N SER A 69 16.54 6.64 4.96
CA SER A 69 15.87 6.70 6.26
C SER A 69 15.30 5.35 6.68
N VAL A 70 15.13 5.16 7.99
CA VAL A 70 14.48 3.96 8.55
C VAL A 70 13.06 3.80 8.01
N GLY A 71 12.30 4.89 7.89
CA GLY A 71 10.92 4.85 7.38
C GLY A 71 10.81 4.37 5.93
N CYS A 72 11.74 4.80 5.07
CA CYS A 72 11.79 4.30 3.70
C CYS A 72 12.21 2.82 3.64
N ALA A 73 13.18 2.41 4.48
CA ALA A 73 13.65 1.02 4.53
C ALA A 73 12.54 0.04 4.94
N GLU A 74 11.77 0.40 5.96
CA GLU A 74 10.62 -0.39 6.40
C GLU A 74 9.54 -0.51 5.33
N THR A 75 9.24 0.60 4.65
CA THR A 75 8.29 0.60 3.53
C THR A 75 8.75 -0.31 2.40
N LEU A 76 10.02 -0.22 1.99
CA LEU A 76 10.59 -1.08 0.95
C LEU A 76 10.53 -2.57 1.34
N LYS A 77 10.71 -2.91 2.62
CA LYS A 77 10.55 -4.28 3.12
C LYS A 77 9.10 -4.76 2.98
N LYS A 78 8.12 -3.94 3.38
CA LYS A 78 6.67 -4.25 3.24
C LYS A 78 6.28 -4.45 1.77
N LEU A 79 6.76 -3.57 0.88
CA LEU A 79 6.47 -3.64 -0.56
C LEU A 79 7.05 -4.89 -1.23
N LYS A 80 8.23 -5.35 -0.81
CA LYS A 80 8.81 -6.62 -1.29
C LYS A 80 7.94 -7.81 -0.93
N GLN A 81 7.35 -7.81 0.26
CA GLN A 81 6.49 -8.90 0.74
C GLN A 81 5.13 -8.90 0.01
N MET A 82 4.56 -7.72 -0.28
CA MET A 82 3.32 -7.60 -1.05
C MET A 82 3.42 -8.10 -2.49
N LYS A 83 4.59 -7.96 -3.14
CA LYS A 83 4.83 -8.52 -4.48
C LYS A 83 4.93 -10.05 -4.50
N MET A 84 4.96 -10.70 -3.34
CA MET A 84 5.09 -12.15 -3.17
C MET A 84 3.75 -12.80 -2.78
N THR A 85 2.64 -12.11 -3.04
CA THR A 85 1.28 -12.69 -2.97
C THR A 85 1.00 -13.36 -4.32
N PRO A 86 0.70 -14.68 -4.36
CA PRO A 86 0.48 -15.44 -5.60
C PRO A 86 -0.78 -14.99 -6.36
#